data_AF-A0A5K0X2F4-F1
#
_entry.id   AF-A0A5K0X2F4-F1
#
_cell.length_a   1.000
_cell.length_b   1.000
_cell.length_c   1.000
_cell.angle_alpha   90.00
_cell.angle_beta   90.00
_cell.angle_gamma   90.00
#
_symmetry.space_group_name_H-M   'P 1'
#
loop_
_entity.id
_entity.type
_entity.pdbx_description
1 polymer ?
#
loop_
_entity_poly.entity_id
_entity_poly.type
_entity_poly.pdbx_seq_one_letter_code
_entity_poly.pdbx_strand_id
1 'polypeptide(L)' 'VSLSSLNRHAVATRNDVGTPKALCLKKHFSLIFPECEVDARVQLYDSSSEEEILGGSPDYVLDCIDNIDTK' A
#
# COMPACT_ATOMS: atom_id res chain seq x y z
N VAL A 1 -6.94 0.36 -7.46
CA VAL A 1 -8.10 -0.42 -6.99
C VAL A 1 -8.90 -0.81 -8.22
N SER A 2 -9.15 -2.11 -8.41
CA SER A 2 -10.01 -2.61 -9.50
C SER A 2 -11.34 -3.11 -8.94
N LEU A 3 -12.37 -3.15 -9.79
CA LEU A 3 -13.67 -3.71 -9.39
C LEU A 3 -13.54 -5.18 -8.92
N SER A 4 -12.71 -5.96 -9.61
CA SER A 4 -12.43 -7.37 -9.29
C SER A 4 -11.63 -7.59 -8.00
N SER A 5 -11.00 -6.55 -7.45
CA SER A 5 -10.25 -6.62 -6.19
C SER A 5 -11.11 -6.45 -4.94
N LEU A 6 -12.34 -5.91 -5.08
CA LEU A 6 -13.19 -5.54 -3.94
C LEU A 6 -13.63 -6.74 -3.09
N ASN A 7 -13.59 -7.97 -3.61
CA ASN A 7 -13.95 -9.16 -2.84
C ASN A 7 -12.88 -9.59 -1.82
N ARG A 8 -11.66 -9.05 -1.89
CA ARG A 8 -10.53 -9.45 -1.02
C ARG A 8 -9.67 -8.28 -0.52
N HIS A 9 -9.98 -7.06 -0.95
CA HIS A 9 -9.39 -5.83 -0.41
C HIS A 9 -10.37 -5.25 0.61
N ALA A 10 -10.14 -5.56 1.89
CA ALA A 10 -11.12 -5.33 2.97
C ALA A 10 -11.60 -3.88 3.14
N VAL A 11 -10.77 -2.91 2.76
CA VAL A 11 -10.99 -1.49 3.08
C VAL A 11 -11.29 -0.61 1.86
N ALA A 12 -11.27 -1.19 0.65
CA ALA A 12 -11.60 -0.47 -0.57
C ALA A 12 -13.11 -0.53 -0.84
N THR A 13 -13.70 0.58 -1.25
CA THR A 13 -15.12 0.65 -1.63
C THR A 13 -15.29 0.83 -3.13
N ARG A 14 -16.54 0.77 -3.62
CA ARG A 14 -16.86 1.08 -5.03
C ARG A 14 -16.42 2.49 -5.43
N ASN A 15 -16.43 3.45 -4.50
CA ASN A 15 -16.02 4.83 -4.77
C ASN A 15 -14.51 4.97 -4.97
N ASP A 16 -13.71 3.99 -4.53
CA ASP A 16 -12.26 4.02 -4.65
C ASP A 16 -11.77 3.32 -5.93
N VAL A 17 -12.66 2.71 -6.73
CA VAL A 17 -12.30 2.06 -8.00
C VAL A 17 -11.65 3.08 -8.94
N GLY A 18 -10.49 2.72 -9.50
CA GLY A 18 -9.67 3.60 -10.35
C GLY A 18 -8.58 4.36 -9.59
N THR A 19 -8.64 4.44 -8.25
CA THR A 19 -7.57 5.09 -7.46
C THR A 19 -6.38 4.14 -7.21
N PRO A 20 -5.16 4.64 -7.02
CA PRO A 20 -4.04 3.81 -6.57
C PRO A 20 -4.31 3.13 -5.22
N LYS A 21 -3.95 1.84 -5.08
CA LYS A 21 -4.23 1.06 -3.86
C LYS A 21 -3.58 1.67 -2.61
N ALA A 22 -2.32 2.13 -2.71
CA ALA A 22 -1.61 2.77 -1.61
C ALA A 22 -2.32 4.04 -1.10
N LEU A 23 -2.82 4.88 -2.01
CA LEU A 23 -3.54 6.10 -1.64
C LEU A 23 -4.92 5.80 -1.05
N CYS A 24 -5.61 4.75 -1.52
CA CYS A 24 -6.84 4.27 -0.91
C CYS A 24 -6.62 3.85 0.56
N LEU A 25 -5.52 3.15 0.86
CA LEU A 25 -5.16 2.77 2.22
C LEU A 25 -4.84 3.99 3.10
N LYS A 26 -4.04 4.94 2.59
CA LYS A 26 -3.74 6.20 3.31
C LYS A 26 -5.00 6.95 3.70
N LYS A 27 -5.92 7.13 2.74
CA LYS A 27 -7.23 7.77 2.99
C LYS A 27 -8.01 7.01 4.07
N HIS A 28 -8.03 5.68 4.00
CA HIS A 28 -8.74 4.86 4.97
C HIS A 28 -8.14 4.96 6.39
N PHE A 29 -6.82 4.83 6.53
CA PHE A 29 -6.15 4.92 7.83
C PHE A 29 -6.28 6.31 8.47
N SER A 30 -6.31 7.38 7.65
CA SER A 30 -6.57 8.74 8.14
C SER A 30 -7.96 8.90 8.78
N LEU A 31 -8.93 8.05 8.43
CA LEU A 31 -10.25 8.04 9.06
C LEU A 31 -10.28 7.24 10.37
N ILE A 32 -9.32 6.33 10.58
CA ILE A 32 -9.21 5.49 11.78
C ILE A 32 -8.41 6.24 12.85
N PHE A 33 -7.22 6.74 12.49
CA PHE A 33 -6.33 7.46 13.39
C PHE A 33 -5.67 8.63 12.63
N PRO A 34 -6.25 9.84 12.70
CA PRO A 34 -5.80 11.01 11.92
C PRO A 34 -4.36 11.46 12.19
N GLU A 35 -3.84 11.19 13.39
CA GLU A 35 -2.48 11.54 13.81
C GLU A 35 -1.42 10.57 13.26
N CYS A 36 -1.83 9.45 12.65
CA CYS A 36 -0.92 8.52 12.01
C CYS A 36 -0.26 9.14 10.77
N GLU A 37 1.07 9.20 10.76
CA GLU A 37 1.81 9.57 9.57
C GLU A 37 1.91 8.39 8.61
N VAL A 38 1.11 8.43 7.54
CA VAL A 38 1.12 7.41 6.48
C VAL A 38 1.83 7.96 5.25
N ASP A 39 3.03 7.45 4.97
CA ASP A 39 3.70 7.63 3.69
C ASP A 39 3.25 6.54 2.69
N ALA A 40 2.44 6.93 1.71
CA ALA A 40 1.90 6.01 0.72
C ALA A 40 2.61 6.18 -0.62
N ARG A 41 3.41 5.17 -1.00
CA ARG A 41 4.17 5.16 -2.23
C ARG A 41 3.44 4.37 -3.31
N VAL A 42 3.19 5.02 -4.45
CA VAL A 42 2.64 4.36 -5.65
C VAL A 42 3.81 3.89 -6.50
N GLN A 43 4.53 2.90 -5.99
CA GLN A 43 5.76 2.36 -6.56
C GLN A 43 5.73 0.83 -6.42
N LEU A 44 6.34 0.13 -7.38
CA LEU A 44 6.58 -1.30 -7.27
C LEU A 44 7.93 -1.52 -6.59
N TYR A 45 8.02 -2.57 -5.78
CA TYR A 45 9.28 -2.99 -5.20
C TYR A 45 10.05 -3.85 -6.20
N ASP A 46 11.29 -3.47 -6.44
CA ASP A 46 12.34 -4.25 -7.10
C ASP A 46 13.71 -3.87 -6.52
N SER A 47 14.75 -4.60 -6.94
CA SER A 47 16.13 -4.40 -6.46
C SER A 47 16.68 -2.99 -6.73
N SER A 48 16.17 -2.26 -7.72
CA SER A 48 16.61 -0.89 -8.00
C SER A 48 15.95 0.14 -7.08
N SER A 49 14.79 -0.18 -6.52
CA SER A 49 14.02 0.68 -5.60
C SER A 49 14.25 0.38 -4.12
N GLU A 50 14.99 -0.68 -3.79
CA GLU A 50 15.13 -1.20 -2.42
C GLU A 50 15.66 -0.15 -1.44
N GLU A 51 16.73 0.57 -1.80
CA GLU A 51 17.33 1.60 -0.95
C GLU A 51 16.35 2.76 -0.67
N GLU A 52 15.58 3.16 -1.67
CA GLU A 52 14.58 4.22 -1.53
C GLU A 52 13.42 3.78 -0.62
N ILE A 53 12.96 2.54 -0.76
CA ILE A 53 11.79 2.01 -0.04
C ILE A 53 12.15 1.61 1.40
N LEU A 54 13.28 0.95 1.62
CA LEU A 54 13.65 0.33 2.90
C LEU A 54 14.79 1.05 3.65
N GLY A 55 15.44 2.05 3.05
CA GLY A 55 16.59 2.75 3.66
C GLY A 55 16.27 3.55 4.93
N GLY A 56 15.00 3.73 5.28
CA GLY A 56 14.53 4.51 6.43
C GLY A 56 14.68 3.88 7.82
N SER A 57 15.45 2.79 7.97
CA SER A 57 15.61 2.03 9.23
C SER A 57 14.27 1.65 9.90
N PRO A 58 13.38 0.91 9.22
CA PRO A 58 12.10 0.49 9.79
C PRO A 58 12.30 -0.48 10.97
N ASP A 59 11.49 -0.35 12.03
CA ASP A 59 11.47 -1.32 13.14
C ASP A 59 10.99 -2.71 12.68
N TYR A 60 10.03 -2.72 11.76
CA TYR A 60 9.45 -3.93 11.19
C TYR A 60 9.11 -3.74 9.71
N VAL A 61 9.28 -4.81 8.93
CA VAL A 61 8.85 -4.90 7.53
C VAL A 61 7.86 -6.04 7.41
N LEU A 62 6.66 -5.74 6.88
CA LEU A 62 5.65 -6.73 6.56
C LEU A 62 5.53 -6.89 5.05
N ASP A 63 6.02 -8.01 4.54
CA ASP A 63 5.94 -8.35 3.13
C ASP A 63 4.57 -8.99 2.80
N CYS A 64 3.76 -8.22 2.06
CA CYS A 64 2.47 -8.64 1.53
C CYS A 64 2.46 -8.78 -0.01
N ILE A 65 3.64 -8.92 -0.63
CA ILE A 65 3.79 -9.08 -2.08
C ILE A 65 3.42 -10.52 -2.46
N ASP A 66 2.54 -10.65 -3.45
CA ASP A 66 1.99 -11.93 -3.94
C ASP A 66 2.73 -12.49 -5.16
N ASN A 67 3.63 -11.72 -5.78
CA ASN A 67 4.49 -12.16 -6.87
C ASN A 67 5.85 -12.65 -6.35
N ILE A 68 6.23 -13.88 -6.71
CA ILE A 68 7.47 -14.56 -6.28
C ILE A 68 8.72 -13.82 -6.76
N ASP A 69 8.73 -13.28 -7.97
CA ASP A 69 9.95 -12.67 -8.53
C ASP A 69 10.32 -11.33 -7.86
N THR A 70 9.34 -10.68 -7.25
CA THR A 70 9.49 -9.38 -6.55
C THR A 70 9.45 -9.52 -5.03
N LYS A 71 9.46 -10.76 -4.52
CA LYS A 71 9.49 -11.10 -3.10
C LYS A 71 10.93 -11.30 -2.64
#